data_AF-A0A961QN80-F1
#
_entry.id   AF-A0A961QN80-F1
#
_cell.length_a   1.000
_cell.length_b   1.000
_cell.length_c   1.000
_cell.angle_alpha   90.00
_cell.angle_beta   90.00
_cell.angle_gamma   90.00
#
_symmetry.space_group_name_H-M   'P 1'
#
loop_
_entity.id
_entity.type
_entity.pdbx_description
1 polymer ?
#
loop_
_entity_poly.entity_id
_entity_poly.type
_entity_poly.pdbx_seq_one_letter_code
_entity_poly.pdbx_strand_id
1 'polypeptide(L)'
;MGVQENVDLHYWITRGLARRLGVDLIEAVHCEILTRADLAEMLGRCRQCSSVQGCLAYLAENPDRAPTPPDWCRNATLLSELSALH
;
A
#
# COMPACT_ATOMS: atom_id res chain seq x y z
N MET A 1 -22.58 -10.36 3.36
CA MET A 1 -22.19 -9.33 2.38
C MET A 1 -21.97 -8.05 3.17
N GLY A 2 -20.73 -7.78 3.58
CA GLY A 2 -20.39 -6.71 4.53
C GLY A 2 -19.76 -5.54 3.79
N VAL A 3 -20.50 -4.45 3.71
CA VAL A 3 -20.12 -3.16 3.12
C VAL A 3 -19.12 -2.48 4.08
N GLN A 4 -17.90 -2.17 3.62
CA GLN A 4 -16.87 -1.45 4.38
C GLN A 4 -16.45 -0.16 3.64
N GLU A 5 -17.40 0.74 3.38
CA GLU A 5 -17.27 1.97 2.57
C GLU A 5 -16.18 2.99 2.98
N ASN A 6 -15.34 2.72 3.98
CA ASN A 6 -14.19 3.55 4.35
C ASN A 6 -12.86 2.79 4.53
N VAL A 7 -12.90 1.45 4.56
CA VAL A 7 -11.67 0.63 4.44
C VAL A 7 -11.18 0.65 3.00
N ASP A 8 -12.09 0.83 2.04
CA ASP A 8 -11.81 0.82 0.61
C ASP A 8 -10.73 1.82 0.22
N LEU A 9 -10.82 3.10 0.61
CA LEU A 9 -9.89 4.13 0.10
C LEU A 9 -8.43 3.86 0.50
N HIS A 10 -8.17 3.65 1.81
CA HIS A 10 -6.82 3.40 2.29
C HIS A 10 -6.27 2.07 1.79
N TYR A 11 -7.14 1.07 1.62
CA TYR A 11 -6.79 -0.19 1.00
C TYR A 11 -6.39 0.00 -0.47
N TRP A 12 -7.20 0.72 -1.25
CA TRP A 12 -6.92 1.02 -2.65
C TRP A 12 -5.64 1.82 -2.83
N ILE A 13 -5.41 2.82 -1.98
CA ILE A 13 -4.18 3.60 -2.00
C ILE A 13 -2.96 2.74 -1.66
N THR A 14 -3.02 1.99 -0.57
CA THR A 14 -1.88 1.15 -0.13
C THR A 14 -1.55 0.10 -1.19
N ARG A 15 -2.57 -0.55 -1.75
CA ARG A 15 -2.43 -1.51 -2.84
C ARG A 15 -1.91 -0.86 -4.12
N GLY A 16 -2.39 0.34 -4.45
CA GLY A 16 -1.91 1.11 -5.60
C GLY A 16 -0.43 1.41 -5.48
N LEU A 17 0.01 1.91 -4.31
CA LEU A 17 1.41 2.23 -4.05
C LEU A 17 2.28 0.97 -4.14
N ALA A 18 1.87 -0.12 -3.48
CA ALA A 18 2.57 -1.40 -3.56
C ALA A 18 2.73 -1.86 -5.02
N ARG A 19 1.66 -1.78 -5.81
CA ARG A 19 1.67 -2.20 -7.21
C ARG A 19 2.61 -1.34 -8.07
N ARG A 20 2.72 -0.03 -7.80
CA ARG A 20 3.73 0.83 -8.47
C ARG A 20 5.16 0.42 -8.15
N LEU A 21 5.39 -0.14 -6.96
CA LEU A 21 6.69 -0.65 -6.55
C LEU A 21 6.96 -2.08 -7.05
N GLY A 22 6.00 -2.69 -7.76
CA GLY A 22 6.10 -4.08 -8.24
C GLY A 22 5.65 -5.12 -7.20
N VAL A 23 5.05 -4.70 -6.10
CA VAL A 23 4.58 -5.59 -5.03
C VAL A 23 3.08 -5.82 -5.17
N ASP A 24 2.66 -7.09 -5.27
CA ASP A 24 1.25 -7.46 -5.12
C ASP A 24 0.98 -7.94 -3.69
N LEU A 25 0.28 -7.12 -2.91
CA LEU A 25 -0.03 -7.42 -1.50
C LEU A 25 -0.92 -8.67 -1.35
N ILE A 26 -1.79 -8.96 -2.32
CA ILE A 26 -2.65 -10.14 -2.25
C ILE A 26 -1.82 -11.40 -2.48
N GLU A 27 -0.90 -11.35 -3.43
CA GLU A 27 0.03 -12.44 -3.68
C GLU A 27 0.98 -12.64 -2.50
N ALA A 28 1.50 -11.57 -1.90
CA ALA A 28 2.31 -11.65 -0.69
C ALA A 28 1.55 -12.32 0.47
N VAL A 29 0.25 -12.04 0.62
CA VAL A 29 -0.58 -12.73 1.62
C VAL A 29 -0.83 -14.19 1.25
N HIS A 30 -1.04 -14.49 -0.03
CA HIS A 30 -1.26 -15.85 -0.51
C HIS A 30 -0.01 -16.72 -0.39
N CYS A 31 1.16 -16.16 -0.64
CA CYS A 31 2.47 -16.81 -0.50
C CYS A 31 2.97 -16.86 0.95
N GLU A 32 2.13 -16.50 1.93
CA GLU A 32 2.47 -16.45 3.36
C GLU A 32 3.67 -15.54 3.71
N ILE A 33 4.04 -14.64 2.78
CA ILE A 33 5.06 -13.60 3.00
C ILE A 33 4.53 -12.52 3.94
N LEU A 34 3.22 -12.25 3.86
CA LEU A 34 2.54 -11.26 4.69
C LEU A 34 1.30 -11.89 5.34
N THR A 35 1.09 -11.66 6.63
CA THR A 35 -0.13 -12.15 7.26
C THR A 35 -1.29 -11.17 7.04
N ARG A 36 -2.53 -11.66 7.18
CA ARG A 36 -3.72 -10.78 7.19
C ARG A 36 -3.66 -9.75 8.33
N ALA A 37 -3.00 -10.09 9.44
CA ALA A 37 -2.80 -9.20 10.57
C ALA A 37 -1.81 -8.07 10.21
N ASP A 38 -0.70 -8.40 9.55
CA ASP A 38 0.26 -7.41 9.03
C ASP A 38 -0.41 -6.45 8.05
N LEU A 39 -1.22 -6.97 7.12
CA LEU A 39 -1.95 -6.13 6.18
C LEU A 39 -2.91 -5.19 6.91
N ALA A 40 -3.66 -5.69 7.90
CA ALA A 40 -4.55 -4.86 8.70
C ALA A 40 -3.78 -3.77 9.48
N GLU A 41 -2.59 -4.08 9.98
CA GLU A 41 -1.73 -3.12 10.67
C GLU A 41 -1.21 -2.04 9.71
N MET A 42 -0.75 -2.42 8.51
CA MET A 42 -0.36 -1.47 7.46
C MET A 42 -1.49 -0.50 7.12
N LEU A 43 -2.71 -1.01 6.95
CA LEU A 43 -3.89 -0.18 6.69
C LEU A 43 -4.24 0.70 7.88
N GLY A 44 -4.07 0.19 9.11
CA GLY A 44 -4.22 0.97 10.34
C GLY A 44 -3.26 2.16 10.40
N ARG A 45 -1.99 1.97 10.01
CA ARG A 45 -0.98 3.04 9.91
C ARG A 45 -1.32 4.04 8.80
N CYS A 46 -1.79 3.55 7.65
CA CYS A 46 -2.23 4.38 6.53
C CYS A 46 -3.45 5.26 6.89
N ARG A 47 -4.41 4.72 7.65
CA ARG A 47 -5.59 5.47 8.15
C ARG A 47 -5.23 6.62 9.07
N GLN A 48 -4.09 6.54 9.76
CA GLN A 48 -3.57 7.60 10.63
C GLN A 48 -2.71 8.62 9.86
N CYS A 49 -2.60 8.49 8.53
CA CYS A 49 -1.88 9.42 7.68
C CYS A 49 -2.86 10.45 7.09
N SER A 50 -2.56 11.73 7.26
CA SER A 50 -3.34 12.84 6.66
C SER A 50 -2.97 13.11 5.20
N SER A 51 -1.95 12.42 4.66
CA SER A 51 -1.38 12.68 3.33
C SER A 51 -2.09 11.93 2.20
N VAL A 52 -3.40 11.66 2.33
CA VAL A 52 -4.20 10.93 1.33
C VAL A 52 -4.15 11.62 -0.05
N GLN A 53 -4.21 12.95 -0.08
CA GLN A 53 -4.10 13.73 -1.32
C GLN A 53 -2.73 13.54 -1.99
N GLY A 54 -1.65 13.48 -1.20
CA GLY A 54 -0.31 13.17 -1.70
C GLY A 54 -0.22 11.77 -2.29
N CYS A 55 -0.91 10.78 -1.70
CA CYS A 55 -0.99 9.44 -2.27
C CYS A 55 -1.66 9.43 -3.64
N LEU A 56 -2.79 10.12 -3.76
CA LEU A 56 -3.55 10.17 -5.00
C LEU A 56 -2.77 10.89 -6.10
N ALA A 57 -2.10 12.00 -5.78
CA ALA A 57 -1.23 12.72 -6.70
C ALA A 57 -0.09 11.82 -7.19
N TYR A 58 0.62 11.18 -6.27
CA TYR A 58 1.72 10.26 -6.60
C TYR A 58 1.27 9.10 -7.50
N LEU A 59 0.09 8.53 -7.24
CA LEU A 59 -0.50 7.45 -8.07
C LEU A 59 -0.89 7.94 -9.46
N ALA A 60 -1.31 9.20 -9.59
CA ALA A 60 -1.62 9.83 -10.87
C ALA A 60 -0.35 10.16 -11.66
N GLU A 61 0.70 10.63 -10.98
CA GLU A 61 2.02 10.94 -11.57
C GLU A 61 2.77 9.69 -12.02
N ASN A 62 2.56 8.55 -11.35
CA ASN A 62 3.21 7.28 -11.66
C ASN A 62 2.15 6.23 -12.07
N PRO A 63 1.64 6.28 -13.31
CA PRO A 63 0.54 5.42 -13.77
C PRO A 63 0.94 3.99 -14.14
N ASP A 64 2.24 3.64 -14.11
CA ASP A 64 2.74 2.29 -14.39
C ASP A 64 3.58 1.76 -13.22
N ARG A 65 4.80 2.28 -13.08
CA ARG A 65 5.77 1.88 -12.06
C ARG A 65 6.40 3.11 -11.44
N ALA A 66 6.75 3.01 -10.16
CA ALA A 66 7.54 4.00 -9.47
C ALA A 66 8.77 3.32 -8.85
N PRO A 67 9.95 3.97 -8.89
CA PRO A 67 11.18 3.37 -8.39
C PRO A 67 11.27 3.35 -6.87
N THR A 68 10.63 4.29 -6.18
CA THR A 68 10.75 4.48 -4.72
C THR A 68 9.42 4.90 -4.12
N PRO A 69 9.05 4.41 -2.92
CA PRO A 69 7.85 4.88 -2.23
C PRO A 69 7.95 6.38 -1.90
N PRO A 70 6.81 7.06 -1.69
CA PRO A 70 6.82 8.44 -1.25
C PRO A 70 7.47 8.59 0.14
N ASP A 71 8.30 9.61 0.34
CA ASP A 71 9.03 9.85 1.60
C ASP A 71 8.12 10.05 2.82
N TRP A 72 6.91 10.55 2.58
CA TRP A 72 5.91 10.82 3.61
C TRP A 72 4.99 9.60 3.87
N CYS A 73 5.14 8.50 3.12
CA CYS A 73 4.33 7.30 3.32
C CYS A 73 4.78 6.57 4.59
N ARG A 74 3.84 6.41 5.54
CA ARG A 74 4.10 5.71 6.81
C ARG A 74 4.41 4.21 6.64
N ASN A 75 4.08 3.66 5.46
CA ASN A 75 4.37 2.28 5.07
C ASN A 75 5.55 2.19 4.08
N ALA A 76 6.29 3.28 3.82
CA ALA A 76 7.36 3.32 2.83
C ALA A 76 8.42 2.24 3.08
N THR A 77 8.92 2.13 4.31
CA THR A 77 9.93 1.13 4.68
C THR A 77 9.47 -0.29 4.37
N LEU A 78 8.27 -0.64 4.81
CA LEU A 78 7.73 -2.00 4.65
C LEU A 78 7.45 -2.31 3.18
N LEU A 79 6.93 -1.34 2.42
CA LEU A 79 6.75 -1.48 0.98
C LEU A 79 8.08 -1.63 0.22
N SER A 80 9.12 -0.89 0.63
CA SER A 80 10.47 -1.04 0.07
C SER A 80 11.05 -2.42 0.36
N GLU A 81 10.92 -2.91 1.60
CA GLU A 81 11.36 -4.25 1.98
C GLU A 81 10.66 -5.32 1.15
N LEU A 82 9.33 -5.23 1.00
CA LEU A 82 8.57 -6.14 0.15
C LEU A 82 8.97 -6.05 -1.32
N SER A 83 9.29 -4.85 -1.82
CA SER A 83 9.72 -4.64 -3.21
C SER A 83 11.11 -5.20 -3.48
N ALA A 84 11.96 -5.32 -2.46
CA ALA A 84 13.28 -5.92 -2.59
C ALA A 84 13.25 -7.46 -2.59
N LEU A 85 12.12 -8.06 -2.19
CA LEU A 85 11.92 -9.52 -2.20
C LEU A 85 11.45 -10.06 -3.56
N HIS A 86 11.07 -9.19 -4.51
CA HIS A 86 10.59 -9.52 -5.85
C HIS A 86 11.47 -8.90 -6.94
#